data_AF-A0A8T9ESF7-F1
#
_entry.id   AF-A0A8T9ESF7-F1
#
_cell.length_a   1.000
_cell.length_b   1.000
_cell.length_c   1.000
_cell.angle_alpha   90.00
_cell.angle_beta   90.00
_cell.angle_gamma   90.00
#
_symmetry.space_group_name_H-M   'P 1'
#
loop_
_entity.id
_entity.type
_entity.pdbx_description
1 polymer ?
#
loop_
_entity_poly.entity_id
_entity_poly.type
_entity_poly.pdbx_seq_one_letter_code
_entity_poly.pdbx_strand_id
1 'polypeptide(L)'
;MAIHLYKTSTPSTRNRAVDSQVKSNPRNNLIYGQHRCGKGRNARGIITAGHRGGGHKRLYRKIDFRRNEKDIYGRIVTIEYDPNRNAYICLIHYGDGEKRYILHPRGAIIGDTIVSGTEVPIKMGNALPLSGGGEGRAPIGRKKPTTPWGYPALGRRSRKRNKYSDNLILRRRSK
;
A
#
# COMPACT_ATOMS: atom_id res chain seq x y z
N MET A 1 -7.98 -9.74 9.37
CA MET A 1 -7.42 -10.73 8.42
C MET A 1 -7.14 -11.98 9.21
N ALA A 2 -7.72 -13.10 8.80
CA ALA A 2 -7.49 -14.41 9.42
C ALA A 2 -6.48 -15.18 8.56
N ILE A 3 -5.52 -15.83 9.21
CA ILE A 3 -4.52 -16.64 8.52
C ILE A 3 -5.07 -18.05 8.38
N HIS A 4 -5.26 -18.51 7.14
CA HIS A 4 -5.64 -19.89 6.86
C HIS A 4 -4.38 -20.75 6.68
N LEU A 5 -4.30 -21.84 7.45
CA LEU A 5 -3.29 -22.87 7.34
C LEU A 5 -3.83 -24.03 6.50
N TYR A 6 -3.00 -24.59 5.62
CA TYR A 6 -3.38 -25.80 4.86
C TYR A 6 -3.19 -27.07 5.70
N LYS A 7 -3.98 -28.10 5.42
CA LYS A 7 -3.70 -29.46 5.90
C LYS A 7 -2.33 -29.92 5.38
N THR A 8 -1.60 -30.67 6.21
CA THR A 8 -0.20 -31.09 6.01
C THR A 8 -0.02 -32.22 4.98
N SER A 9 -0.69 -32.12 3.83
CA SER A 9 -0.74 -33.17 2.80
C SER A 9 0.53 -33.32 1.95
N THR A 10 1.33 -32.26 1.78
CA THR A 10 2.60 -32.31 1.03
C THR A 10 3.68 -31.52 1.78
N PRO A 11 4.98 -31.77 1.54
CA PRO A 11 6.06 -31.03 2.21
C PRO A 11 5.94 -29.51 2.06
N SER A 12 5.41 -29.03 0.92
CA SER A 12 5.22 -27.60 0.64
C SER A 12 3.94 -27.00 1.23
N THR A 13 2.95 -27.80 1.65
CA THR A 13 1.76 -27.29 2.36
C THR A 13 1.93 -27.20 3.87
N ARG A 14 2.83 -28.00 4.48
CA ARG A 14 3.00 -28.06 5.96
C ARG A 14 3.16 -26.69 6.63
N ASN A 15 3.97 -25.82 6.02
CA ASN A 15 4.27 -24.49 6.55
C ASN A 15 3.55 -23.38 5.75
N ARG A 16 2.53 -23.71 4.94
CA ARG A 16 1.88 -22.76 4.04
C ARG A 16 0.71 -22.05 4.73
N ALA A 17 0.90 -20.75 4.94
CA ALA A 17 -0.13 -19.80 5.38
C ALA A 17 -0.60 -18.94 4.20
N VAL A 18 -1.91 -18.69 4.09
CA VAL A 18 -2.54 -17.81 3.08
C VAL A 18 -3.64 -16.97 3.74
N ASP A 19 -3.86 -15.75 3.25
CA ASP A 19 -4.92 -14.85 3.74
C ASP A 19 -6.30 -15.26 3.21
N SER A 20 -7.34 -14.90 3.95
CA SER A 20 -8.75 -15.08 3.62
C SER A 20 -9.11 -14.63 2.19
N GLN A 21 -9.76 -15.53 1.44
CA GLN A 21 -10.08 -15.34 0.02
C GLN A 21 -11.28 -14.40 -0.14
N VAL A 22 -11.01 -13.18 -0.60
CA VAL A 22 -12.03 -12.16 -0.87
C VAL A 22 -12.71 -12.39 -2.23
N LYS A 23 -14.03 -12.18 -2.30
CA LYS A 23 -14.85 -12.35 -3.51
C LYS A 23 -14.32 -11.50 -4.67
N SER A 24 -14.24 -12.10 -5.85
CA SER A 24 -13.82 -11.43 -7.08
C SER A 24 -15.01 -10.73 -7.77
N ASN A 25 -14.95 -9.41 -7.87
CA ASN A 25 -15.94 -8.61 -8.58
C ASN A 25 -15.66 -8.58 -10.10
N PRO A 26 -16.68 -8.30 -10.94
CA PRO A 26 -16.49 -8.05 -12.37
C PRO A 26 -15.59 -6.83 -12.65
N ARG A 27 -15.11 -6.72 -13.89
CA ARG A 27 -14.09 -5.74 -14.28
C ARG A 27 -14.65 -4.31 -14.40
N ASN A 28 -14.37 -3.48 -13.41
CA ASN A 28 -14.73 -2.05 -13.40
C ASN A 28 -13.78 -1.19 -14.27
N ASN A 29 -14.26 0.00 -14.69
CA ASN A 29 -13.50 1.00 -15.46
C ASN A 29 -12.22 1.52 -14.77
N LEU A 30 -12.05 1.26 -13.47
CA LEU A 30 -10.88 1.60 -12.66
C LEU A 30 -9.68 0.64 -12.86
N ILE A 31 -9.82 -0.37 -13.73
CA ILE A 31 -8.90 -1.51 -13.88
C ILE A 31 -8.22 -1.52 -15.26
N TYR A 32 -6.96 -1.09 -15.28
CA TYR A 32 -6.17 -0.82 -16.49
C TYR A 32 -5.05 -1.85 -16.72
N GLY A 33 -4.49 -1.89 -17.94
CA GLY A 33 -3.28 -2.66 -18.23
C GLY A 33 -2.05 -2.09 -17.53
N GLN A 34 -1.16 -2.94 -17.00
CA GLN A 34 0.11 -2.48 -16.41
C GLN A 34 1.23 -2.45 -17.46
N HIS A 35 1.29 -1.39 -18.27
CA HIS A 35 2.18 -1.28 -19.44
C HIS A 35 3.69 -1.24 -19.15
N ARG A 36 4.15 -1.19 -17.89
CA ARG A 36 5.58 -1.37 -17.56
C ARG A 36 5.98 -2.85 -17.70
N CYS A 37 6.30 -3.25 -18.92
CA CYS A 37 6.77 -4.57 -19.31
C CYS A 37 8.18 -4.90 -18.79
N GLY A 38 9.11 -3.94 -18.80
CA GLY A 38 10.48 -4.09 -18.31
C GLY A 38 10.58 -4.32 -16.80
N LYS A 39 10.35 -5.56 -16.33
CA LYS A 39 10.42 -5.92 -14.91
C LYS A 39 11.87 -5.91 -14.41
N GLY A 40 12.36 -4.74 -14.01
CA GLY A 40 13.71 -4.54 -13.47
C GLY A 40 14.76 -4.08 -14.49
N ARG A 41 14.37 -3.84 -15.74
CA ARG A 41 15.22 -3.26 -16.80
C ARG A 41 14.95 -1.77 -16.97
N ASN A 42 15.98 -0.99 -17.33
CA ASN A 42 15.85 0.42 -17.69
C ASN A 42 15.53 0.60 -19.19
N ALA A 43 15.44 1.86 -19.66
CA ALA A 43 15.16 2.18 -21.07
C ALA A 43 16.24 1.71 -22.06
N ARG A 44 17.47 1.44 -21.60
CA ARG A 44 18.56 0.83 -22.39
C ARG A 44 18.52 -0.71 -22.34
N GLY A 45 17.45 -1.31 -21.80
CA GLY A 45 17.33 -2.76 -21.61
C GLY A 45 18.19 -3.35 -20.50
N ILE A 46 19.06 -2.58 -19.84
CA ILE A 46 19.99 -3.06 -18.80
C ILE A 46 19.22 -3.36 -17.51
N ILE A 47 19.52 -4.50 -16.86
CA ILE A 47 18.95 -4.85 -15.55
C ILE A 47 19.51 -3.89 -14.50
N THR A 48 18.64 -3.05 -13.92
CA THR A 48 18.98 -2.09 -12.86
C THR A 48 18.36 -2.44 -11.51
N ALA A 49 17.37 -3.33 -11.50
CA ALA A 49 16.81 -3.91 -10.27
C ALA A 49 16.66 -5.43 -10.43
N GLY A 50 17.63 -6.18 -9.89
CA GLY A 50 17.65 -7.64 -9.88
C GLY A 50 16.52 -8.26 -9.04
N HIS A 51 16.39 -9.59 -9.12
CA HIS A 51 15.33 -10.37 -8.47
C HIS A 51 13.91 -9.95 -8.92
N ARG A 52 13.74 -9.67 -10.23
CA ARG A 52 12.48 -9.28 -10.88
C ARG A 52 12.31 -10.05 -12.19
N GLY A 53 11.10 -10.52 -12.47
CA GLY A 53 10.75 -11.35 -13.62
C GLY A 53 9.67 -12.37 -13.26
N GLY A 54 9.24 -13.21 -14.22
CA GLY A 54 8.48 -14.47 -14.01
C GLY A 54 7.09 -14.42 -13.38
N GLY A 55 6.67 -13.32 -12.75
CA GLY A 55 5.41 -13.25 -11.99
C GLY A 55 4.14 -13.15 -12.85
N HIS A 56 3.05 -13.72 -12.33
CA HIS A 56 1.70 -13.67 -12.91
C HIS A 56 1.30 -12.26 -13.37
N LYS A 57 0.58 -12.17 -14.50
CA LYS A 57 0.07 -10.92 -15.10
C LYS A 57 -0.80 -10.15 -14.09
N ARG A 58 -0.65 -8.82 -14.02
CA ARG A 58 -1.39 -7.95 -13.08
C ARG A 58 -2.03 -6.80 -13.84
N LEU A 59 -3.26 -6.47 -13.47
CA LEU A 59 -3.95 -5.25 -13.88
C LEU A 59 -3.71 -4.17 -12.81
N TYR A 60 -3.58 -2.92 -13.24
CA TYR A 60 -3.41 -1.79 -12.36
C TYR A 60 -4.77 -1.24 -11.93
N ARG A 61 -5.03 -1.22 -10.62
CA ARG A 61 -6.18 -0.52 -10.05
C ARG A 61 -5.81 0.93 -9.70
N LYS A 62 -6.53 1.87 -10.33
CA LYS A 62 -6.44 3.32 -10.09
C LYS A 62 -7.02 3.65 -8.70
N ILE A 63 -6.13 3.84 -7.73
CA ILE A 63 -6.49 4.36 -6.39
C ILE A 63 -6.52 5.88 -6.43
N ASP A 64 -7.51 6.46 -5.74
CA ASP A 64 -7.44 7.85 -5.31
C ASP A 64 -6.59 7.95 -4.03
N PHE A 65 -5.36 8.46 -4.20
CA PHE A 65 -4.44 8.79 -3.10
C PHE A 65 -4.54 10.25 -2.65
N ARG A 66 -5.30 11.09 -3.36
CA ARG A 66 -5.43 12.53 -3.09
C ARG A 66 -6.62 12.85 -2.22
N ARG A 67 -7.75 12.17 -2.44
CA ARG A 67 -9.05 12.44 -1.79
C ARG A 67 -9.43 13.91 -1.90
N ASN A 68 -9.40 14.40 -3.15
CA ASN A 68 -9.59 15.80 -3.48
C ASN A 68 -11.06 16.24 -3.51
N GLU A 69 -12.01 15.31 -3.69
CA GLU A 69 -13.42 15.62 -3.38
C GLU A 69 -13.55 15.80 -1.87
N LYS A 70 -14.01 16.99 -1.50
CA LYS A 70 -14.37 17.34 -0.14
C LYS A 70 -15.88 17.29 0.03
N ASP A 71 -16.31 16.98 1.23
CA ASP A 71 -17.66 17.16 1.76
C ASP A 71 -18.76 16.32 1.06
N ILE A 72 -18.40 15.56 0.01
CA ILE A 72 -19.20 14.48 -0.58
C ILE A 72 -19.04 13.20 0.25
N TYR A 73 -20.16 12.66 0.71
CA TYR A 73 -20.22 11.38 1.40
C TYR A 73 -20.11 10.21 0.41
N GLY A 74 -19.31 9.20 0.76
CA GLY A 74 -19.16 7.98 -0.02
C GLY A 74 -19.30 6.73 0.84
N ARG A 75 -19.96 5.71 0.31
CA ARG A 75 -20.20 4.42 1.00
C ARG A 75 -19.25 3.35 0.51
N ILE A 76 -18.64 2.60 1.43
CA ILE A 76 -17.82 1.43 1.10
C ILE A 76 -18.75 0.30 0.64
N VAL A 77 -18.64 -0.09 -0.64
CA VAL A 77 -19.49 -1.11 -1.25
C VAL A 77 -18.83 -2.48 -1.24
N THR A 78 -17.51 -2.54 -1.49
CA THR A 78 -16.74 -3.79 -1.42
C THR A 78 -15.35 -3.54 -0.84
N ILE A 79 -14.77 -4.58 -0.26
CA ILE A 79 -13.34 -4.67 0.04
C ILE A 79 -12.76 -5.66 -0.98
N GLU A 80 -11.63 -5.34 -1.62
CA GLU A 80 -11.01 -6.15 -2.67
C GLU A 80 -9.52 -6.39 -2.40
N TYR A 81 -9.03 -7.57 -2.82
CA TYR A 81 -7.59 -7.86 -2.88
C TYR A 81 -6.95 -7.19 -4.12
N ASP A 82 -5.80 -6.52 -3.93
CA ASP A 82 -5.04 -5.95 -5.04
C ASP A 82 -3.60 -6.46 -5.15
N PRO A 83 -3.23 -7.12 -6.27
CA PRO A 83 -1.90 -7.71 -6.41
C PRO A 83 -0.77 -6.70 -6.64
N ASN A 84 -1.03 -5.38 -6.66
CA ASN A 84 0.01 -4.37 -6.85
C ASN A 84 0.57 -3.82 -5.52
N ARG A 85 0.03 -4.26 -4.38
CA ARG A 85 0.30 -3.76 -3.02
C ARG A 85 -0.04 -4.83 -1.98
N ASN A 86 0.37 -4.64 -0.73
CA ASN A 86 0.08 -5.61 0.35
C ASN A 86 -1.21 -5.28 1.13
N ALA A 87 -1.74 -4.06 0.96
CA ALA A 87 -2.98 -3.62 1.60
C ALA A 87 -4.19 -3.97 0.72
N TYR A 88 -5.27 -4.41 1.35
CA TYR A 88 -6.60 -4.44 0.73
C TYR A 88 -7.02 -3.02 0.31
N ILE A 89 -8.00 -2.95 -0.57
CA ILE A 89 -8.59 -1.69 -1.04
C ILE A 89 -10.11 -1.71 -0.83
N CYS A 90 -10.72 -0.54 -0.69
CA CYS A 90 -12.17 -0.39 -0.63
C CYS A 90 -12.67 0.26 -1.92
N LEU A 91 -13.70 -0.32 -2.54
CA LEU A 91 -14.49 0.37 -3.58
C LEU A 91 -15.53 1.25 -2.88
N ILE A 92 -15.52 2.53 -3.21
CA ILE A 92 -16.47 3.53 -2.74
C ILE A 92 -17.42 3.86 -3.89
N HIS A 93 -18.70 4.03 -3.60
CA HIS A 93 -19.61 4.83 -4.41
C HIS A 93 -19.87 6.15 -3.66
N TYR A 94 -19.65 7.29 -4.32
CA TYR A 94 -19.98 8.61 -3.79
C TYR A 94 -21.41 9.04 -4.20
N GLY A 95 -21.97 10.05 -3.52
CA GLY A 95 -23.34 10.53 -3.74
C GLY A 95 -23.59 11.16 -5.13
N ASP A 96 -22.52 11.59 -5.80
CA ASP A 96 -22.49 12.05 -7.20
C ASP A 96 -22.49 10.92 -8.24
N GLY A 97 -22.39 9.65 -7.79
CA GLY A 97 -22.27 8.47 -8.63
C GLY A 97 -20.82 8.10 -9.01
N GLU A 98 -19.81 8.89 -8.63
CA GLU A 98 -18.41 8.54 -8.83
C GLU A 98 -18.02 7.28 -8.05
N LYS A 99 -17.08 6.52 -8.63
CA LYS A 99 -16.60 5.27 -8.07
C LYS A 99 -15.09 5.30 -7.98
N ARG A 100 -14.54 5.11 -6.77
CA ARG A 100 -13.10 5.21 -6.51
C ARG A 100 -12.61 4.09 -5.62
N TYR A 101 -11.35 3.71 -5.79
CA TYR A 101 -10.65 2.83 -4.85
C TYR A 101 -9.82 3.66 -3.87
N ILE A 102 -9.93 3.39 -2.57
CA ILE A 102 -8.96 3.82 -1.55
C ILE A 102 -8.19 2.62 -1.00
N LEU A 103 -7.12 2.87 -0.25
CA LEU A 103 -6.56 1.85 0.65
C LEU A 103 -7.58 1.54 1.76
N HIS A 104 -7.78 0.26 2.06
CA HIS A 104 -8.65 -0.17 3.15
C HIS A 104 -8.06 0.23 4.52
N PRO A 105 -8.73 1.09 5.31
CA PRO A 105 -8.31 1.41 6.66
C PRO A 105 -8.65 0.23 7.60
N ARG A 106 -7.72 -0.12 8.49
CA ARG A 106 -7.92 -1.21 9.46
C ARG A 106 -9.17 -0.93 10.31
N GLY A 107 -10.17 -1.80 10.20
CA GLY A 107 -11.37 -1.75 11.05
C GLY A 107 -12.63 -1.21 10.36
N ALA A 108 -12.53 -0.68 9.14
CA ALA A 108 -13.74 -0.36 8.36
C ALA A 108 -14.43 -1.63 7.84
N ILE A 109 -15.74 -1.53 7.66
CA ILE A 109 -16.64 -2.62 7.26
C ILE A 109 -17.34 -2.25 5.94
N ILE A 110 -17.81 -3.25 5.19
CA ILE A 110 -18.68 -3.00 4.03
C ILE A 110 -19.98 -2.37 4.53
N GLY A 111 -20.36 -1.24 3.93
CA GLY A 111 -21.51 -0.43 4.32
C GLY A 111 -21.14 0.87 5.04
N ASP A 112 -19.92 1.01 5.57
CA ASP A 112 -19.45 2.23 6.24
C ASP A 112 -19.47 3.45 5.31
N THR A 113 -19.76 4.61 5.89
CA THR A 113 -19.71 5.90 5.19
C THR A 113 -18.43 6.65 5.55
N ILE A 114 -17.72 7.11 4.52
CA ILE A 114 -16.55 7.97 4.61
C ILE A 114 -16.82 9.34 3.99
N VAL A 115 -16.07 10.35 4.41
CA VAL A 115 -16.03 11.68 3.81
C VAL A 115 -14.61 12.25 3.97
N SER A 116 -14.24 13.19 3.09
CA SER A 116 -12.97 13.93 3.16
C SER A 116 -13.31 15.40 3.29
N GLY A 117 -12.58 16.21 4.05
CA GLY A 117 -12.97 17.61 4.25
C GLY A 117 -12.20 18.32 5.36
N THR A 118 -12.53 19.58 5.63
CA THR A 118 -11.98 20.35 6.75
C THR A 118 -12.73 20.08 8.05
N GLU A 119 -14.07 20.08 8.00
CA GLU A 119 -14.95 20.00 9.17
C GLU A 119 -15.57 18.60 9.33
N VAL A 120 -14.71 17.59 9.19
CA VAL A 120 -15.10 16.18 9.13
C VAL A 120 -14.82 15.46 10.46
N PRO A 121 -15.76 14.65 10.98
CA PRO A 121 -15.56 13.94 12.24
C PRO A 121 -14.39 12.93 12.15
N ILE A 122 -13.60 12.85 13.22
CA ILE A 122 -12.45 11.95 13.36
C ILE A 122 -12.96 10.50 13.47
N LYS A 123 -13.09 9.83 12.32
CA LYS A 123 -13.56 8.44 12.18
C LYS A 123 -12.65 7.66 11.23
N MET A 124 -12.62 6.33 11.38
CA MET A 124 -11.84 5.45 10.51
C MET A 124 -12.27 5.63 9.05
N GLY A 125 -11.31 5.87 8.16
CA GLY A 125 -11.60 6.06 6.73
C GLY A 125 -11.98 7.50 6.33
N ASN A 126 -12.06 8.47 7.25
CA ASN A 126 -12.13 9.88 6.89
C ASN A 126 -10.74 10.46 6.55
N ALA A 127 -10.70 11.61 5.87
CA ALA A 127 -9.45 12.33 5.58
C ALA A 127 -9.58 13.82 5.87
N LEU A 128 -8.61 14.34 6.62
CA LEU A 128 -8.56 15.69 7.20
C LEU A 128 -7.19 16.33 6.86
N PRO A 129 -7.07 17.67 6.85
CA PRO A 129 -5.77 18.33 6.93
C PRO A 129 -5.00 17.97 8.20
N LEU A 130 -3.65 17.91 8.12
CA LEU A 130 -2.80 17.46 9.24
C LEU A 130 -2.82 18.35 10.49
N SER A 131 -3.40 19.56 10.41
CA SER A 131 -3.72 20.39 11.58
C SER A 131 -4.69 19.70 12.57
N GLY A 132 -5.42 18.68 12.12
CA GLY A 132 -6.34 17.89 12.95
C GLY A 132 -5.70 16.83 13.86
N GLY A 133 -4.38 16.62 13.78
CA GLY A 133 -3.59 15.86 14.77
C GLY A 133 -3.52 14.32 14.62
N GLY A 134 -2.57 13.71 15.35
CA GLY A 134 -2.37 12.26 15.48
C GLY A 134 -0.89 11.80 15.52
N GLU A 135 -0.38 11.34 16.66
CA GLU A 135 1.01 10.84 16.84
C GLU A 135 1.12 9.29 16.87
N GLY A 136 2.30 8.74 16.50
CA GLY A 136 2.67 7.31 16.68
C GLY A 136 4.17 7.00 16.43
N ARG A 137 4.78 5.99 17.10
CA ARG A 137 6.27 5.80 17.18
C ARG A 137 6.81 4.33 17.27
N ALA A 138 8.08 4.12 16.84
CA ALA A 138 9.09 3.04 17.18
C ALA A 138 8.85 1.54 16.72
N PRO A 139 9.70 0.48 16.97
CA PRO A 139 11.15 0.25 17.38
C PRO A 139 11.91 -0.79 16.43
N ILE A 140 13.05 -1.55 16.57
CA ILE A 140 14.36 -1.67 17.32
C ILE A 140 15.50 -2.40 16.47
N GLY A 141 16.83 -2.10 16.59
CA GLY A 141 18.05 -2.98 16.33
C GLY A 141 18.59 -3.30 14.88
N ARG A 142 19.83 -3.85 14.59
CA ARG A 142 21.08 -4.12 15.39
C ARG A 142 22.47 -4.32 14.64
N LYS A 143 22.67 -5.13 13.55
CA LYS A 143 24.03 -5.62 13.01
C LYS A 143 24.50 -5.15 11.56
N LYS A 144 25.59 -5.75 11.00
CA LYS A 144 26.76 -5.15 10.23
C LYS A 144 27.03 -5.18 8.65
N PRO A 145 26.88 -6.29 7.86
CA PRO A 145 27.63 -6.61 6.58
C PRO A 145 27.49 -5.77 5.25
N THR A 146 28.08 -6.24 4.10
CA THR A 146 28.41 -5.57 2.79
C THR A 146 27.46 -5.81 1.58
N THR A 147 27.62 -5.04 0.47
CA THR A 147 26.85 -5.10 -0.80
C THR A 147 27.66 -5.64 -2.00
N PRO A 148 27.00 -6.08 -3.10
CA PRO A 148 27.65 -6.42 -4.39
C PRO A 148 28.38 -5.27 -5.10
N TRP A 149 28.29 -4.03 -4.61
CA TRP A 149 28.97 -2.85 -5.18
C TRP A 149 30.05 -2.29 -4.23
N GLY A 150 30.65 -3.15 -3.41
CA GLY A 150 31.75 -2.80 -2.48
C GLY A 150 31.35 -1.98 -1.25
N TYR A 151 30.18 -1.33 -1.23
CA TYR A 151 29.73 -0.56 -0.07
C TYR A 151 29.31 -1.46 1.10
N PRO A 152 29.48 -1.02 2.37
CA PRO A 152 28.77 -1.61 3.51
C PRO A 152 27.25 -1.51 3.29
N ALA A 153 26.55 -2.65 3.28
CA ALA A 153 25.09 -2.72 3.12
C ALA A 153 24.36 -2.29 4.39
N LEU A 154 24.98 -2.59 5.54
CA LEU A 154 24.48 -2.27 6.86
C LEU A 154 25.53 -1.40 7.59
N GLY A 155 25.15 -0.88 8.76
CA GLY A 155 25.90 0.16 9.49
C GLY A 155 25.84 1.55 8.85
N ARG A 156 26.24 1.68 7.58
CA ARG A 156 26.39 2.94 6.84
C ARG A 156 25.05 3.66 6.61
N ARG A 157 25.01 4.98 6.85
CA ARG A 157 23.87 5.84 6.49
C ARG A 157 24.03 6.31 5.05
N SER A 158 23.00 6.14 4.21
CA SER A 158 23.01 6.47 2.77
C SER A 158 22.26 7.74 2.37
N ARG A 159 21.63 8.46 3.32
CA ARG A 159 21.00 9.76 3.06
C ARG A 159 22.11 10.82 2.81
N LYS A 160 21.97 11.62 1.74
CA LYS A 160 22.83 12.80 1.49
C LYS A 160 22.78 13.73 2.71
N ARG A 161 23.93 14.29 3.13
CA ARG A 161 24.08 15.08 4.37
C ARG A 161 23.37 16.44 4.34
N ASN A 162 23.28 17.06 3.16
CA ASN A 162 22.79 18.42 2.98
C ASN A 162 21.55 18.38 2.06
N LYS A 163 20.43 17.80 2.52
CA LYS A 163 19.19 17.75 1.76
C LYS A 163 18.22 18.80 2.32
N TYR A 164 17.52 19.54 1.44
CA TYR A 164 16.50 20.55 1.81
C TYR A 164 15.45 20.11 2.84
N SER A 165 15.24 18.80 3.02
CA SER A 165 14.28 18.21 3.95
C SER A 165 14.91 17.73 5.26
N ASP A 166 16.18 18.06 5.54
CA ASP A 166 16.80 17.77 6.84
C ASP A 166 16.28 18.74 7.93
N ASN A 167 16.04 20.01 7.59
CA ASN A 167 15.40 21.01 8.45
C ASN A 167 13.99 20.60 8.93
N LEU A 168 13.33 19.67 8.23
CA LEU A 168 11.98 19.17 8.55
C LEU A 168 12.01 17.88 9.40
N ILE A 169 13.18 17.39 9.83
CA ILE A 169 13.33 16.10 10.53
C ILE A 169 13.88 16.33 11.94
N LEU A 170 12.97 16.60 12.88
CA LEU A 170 13.30 16.79 14.30
C LEU A 170 13.96 15.55 14.93
N ARG A 171 13.52 14.34 14.56
CA ARG A 171 14.09 13.07 15.04
C ARG A 171 14.15 12.05 13.91
N ARG A 172 15.30 11.40 13.75
CA ARG A 172 15.46 10.29 12.79
C ARG A 172 14.63 9.10 13.25
N ARG A 173 14.00 8.35 12.34
CA ARG A 173 13.21 7.15 12.68
C ARG A 173 14.00 6.21 13.59
N SER A 174 13.59 6.15 14.85
CA SER A 174 13.81 5.00 15.71
C SER A 174 13.08 3.82 15.07
N LYS A 175 13.87 2.92 14.48
CA LYS A 175 13.73 1.57 14.97
C LYS A 175 14.66 1.47 16.17
#